data_AF-A0A382DQ88-F1
#
_entry.id   AF-A0A382DQ88-F1
#
_cell.length_a   1.000
_cell.length_b   1.000
_cell.length_c   1.000
_cell.angle_alpha   90.00
_cell.angle_beta   90.00
_cell.angle_gamma   90.00
#
_symmetry.space_group_name_H-M   'P 1'
#
loop_
_entity.id
_entity.type
_entity.pdbx_description
1 polymer ?
#
loop_
_entity_poly.entity_id
_entity_poly.type
_entity_poly.pdbx_seq_one_letter_code
_entity_poly.pdbx_strand_id
1 'polypeptide(L)' 'MTEDVVDQLRSVVKKKKEADIKFKSGTSVPIDPESANIILKTFDTLNSSKKKKMQDNMNKDTKSFLKILDFAFSNAK' A
#
# COMPACT_ATOMS: atom_id res chain seq x y z
N MET A 1 15.92 -9.78 -2.56
CA MET A 1 15.39 -8.40 -2.61
C MET A 1 13.96 -8.46 -2.13
N THR A 2 13.61 -7.76 -1.06
CA THR A 2 12.20 -7.65 -0.62
C THR A 2 11.49 -6.74 -1.61
N GLU A 3 10.46 -7.25 -2.29
CA GLU A 3 9.67 -6.50 -3.26
C GLU A 3 9.00 -5.30 -2.56
N ASP A 4 9.03 -4.12 -3.19
CA ASP A 4 8.47 -2.92 -2.59
C ASP A 4 6.95 -3.02 -2.48
N VAL A 5 6.38 -2.53 -1.38
CA VAL A 5 4.94 -2.55 -1.14
C VAL A 5 4.10 -1.93 -2.26
N VAL A 6 4.60 -0.89 -2.94
CA VAL A 6 3.88 -0.23 -4.04
C VAL A 6 3.83 -1.15 -5.26
N ASP A 7 4.90 -1.87 -5.55
CA ASP A 7 4.94 -2.82 -6.66
C ASP A 7 4.04 -4.04 -6.37
N GLN A 8 4.01 -4.50 -5.12
CA GLN A 8 3.06 -5.52 -4.68
C GLN A 8 1.61 -5.06 -4.89
N LEU A 9 1.25 -3.84 -4.46
CA LEU A 9 -0.09 -3.27 -4.65
C LEU A 9 -0.46 -3.16 -6.13
N ARG A 10 0.47 -2.72 -6.99
CA ARG A 10 0.26 -2.69 -8.46
C ARG A 10 0.00 -4.09 -9.01
N SER A 11 0.68 -5.11 -8.49
CA SER A 11 0.47 -6.51 -8.86
C SER A 11 -0.94 -6.99 -8.50
N VAL A 12 -1.46 -6.63 -7.31
CA VAL A 12 -2.84 -6.95 -6.89
C VAL A 12 -3.86 -6.36 -7.85
N VAL A 13 -3.74 -5.06 -8.16
CA VAL A 13 -4.65 -4.39 -9.10
C VAL A 13 -4.57 -5.02 -10.49
N LYS A 14 -3.36 -5.29 -10.99
CA LYS A 14 -3.13 -5.90 -12.31
C LYS A 14 -3.72 -7.31 -12.41
N LYS A 15 -3.53 -8.12 -11.37
CA LYS A 15 -4.02 -9.52 -11.32
C LYS A 15 -5.50 -9.60 -11.01
N LYS A 16 -6.12 -8.54 -10.49
CA LYS A 16 -7.53 -8.49 -10.04
C LYS A 16 -7.85 -9.61 -9.05
N LYS A 17 -6.90 -9.96 -8.20
CA LYS A 17 -7.02 -10.99 -7.18
C LYS A 17 -6.35 -10.50 -5.90
N GLU A 18 -6.98 -10.81 -4.77
CA GLU A 18 -6.41 -10.59 -3.45
C GLU A 18 -5.01 -11.25 -3.33
N ALA A 19 -4.09 -10.54 -2.68
CA ALA A 19 -2.78 -11.09 -2.33
C ALA A 19 -2.27 -10.54 -1.01
N ASP A 20 -1.38 -11.31 -0.38
CA ASP A 20 -0.67 -10.90 0.82
C ASP A 20 0.43 -9.90 0.48
N ILE A 21 0.32 -8.71 1.06
CA ILE A 21 1.35 -7.69 1.01
C ILE A 21 2.36 -7.95 2.11
N LYS A 22 3.60 -8.26 1.76
CA LYS A 22 4.69 -8.57 2.70
C LYS A 22 5.49 -7.32 3.05
N PHE A 23 5.74 -7.13 4.35
CA PHE A 23 6.49 -5.99 4.87
C PHE A 23 7.92 -6.38 5.27
N LYS A 24 8.76 -5.36 5.50
CA LYS A 24 10.16 -5.56 5.96
C LYS A 24 10.24 -6.19 7.35
N SER A 25 9.22 -6.04 8.19
CA SER A 25 9.08 -6.74 9.47
C SER A 25 8.92 -8.26 9.33
N GLY A 26 8.62 -8.76 8.13
CA GLY A 26 8.24 -10.15 7.88
C GLY A 26 6.76 -10.45 8.09
N THR A 27 5.96 -9.46 8.56
CA THR A 27 4.50 -9.60 8.63
C THR A 27 3.85 -9.34 7.27
N SER A 28 2.59 -9.75 7.12
CA SER A 28 1.81 -9.50 5.92
C SER A 28 0.36 -9.14 6.23
N VAL A 29 -0.33 -8.54 5.24
CA VAL A 29 -1.76 -8.24 5.28
C VAL A 29 -2.38 -8.63 3.93
N PRO A 30 -3.51 -9.37 3.91
CA PRO A 30 -4.25 -9.62 2.69
C PRO A 30 -4.91 -8.33 2.20
N ILE A 31 -4.75 -8.03 0.91
CA ILE A 31 -5.32 -6.83 0.29
C ILE A 31 -6.01 -7.19 -1.02
N ASP A 32 -7.26 -6.77 -1.14
CA ASP A 32 -8.05 -6.91 -2.35
C ASP A 32 -7.70 -5.83 -3.41
N PRO A 33 -8.07 -6.04 -4.69
CA PRO A 33 -7.75 -5.09 -5.77
C PRO A 33 -8.36 -3.70 -5.61
N GLU A 34 -9.51 -3.56 -4.96
CA GLU A 34 -10.18 -2.27 -4.77
C GLU A 34 -9.42 -1.44 -3.72
N SER A 35 -9.13 -2.03 -2.57
CA SER A 35 -8.30 -1.42 -1.53
C SER A 35 -6.92 -1.04 -2.07
N ALA A 36 -6.28 -1.91 -2.84
CA ALA A 36 -4.99 -1.61 -3.48
C ALA A 36 -5.08 -0.40 -4.43
N ASN A 37 -6.14 -0.34 -5.24
CA ASN A 37 -6.36 0.77 -6.17
C ASN A 37 -6.59 2.11 -5.45
N ILE A 38 -7.33 2.10 -4.33
CA ILE A 38 -7.54 3.30 -3.51
C ILE A 38 -6.21 3.82 -2.95
N ILE A 39 -5.39 2.93 -2.37
CA ILE A 39 -4.06 3.30 -1.85
C ILE A 39 -3.18 3.87 -2.96
N LEU A 40 -3.14 3.24 -4.14
CA LEU A 40 -2.34 3.70 -5.27
C LEU A 40 -2.81 5.07 -5.79
N LYS A 41 -4.12 5.30 -5.87
CA LYS A 41 -4.66 6.61 -6.23
C LYS A 41 -4.23 7.68 -5.23
N THR A 42 -4.38 7.45 -3.92
CA THR A 42 -3.91 8.38 -2.89
C THR A 42 -2.40 8.57 -2.98
N PHE A 43 -1.63 7.51 -3.20
CA PHE A 43 -0.19 7.60 -3.39
C PHE A 43 0.14 8.52 -4.56
N ASP A 44 -0.53 8.37 -5.70
CA ASP A 44 -0.26 9.11 -6.92
C ASP A 44 -0.57 10.61 -6.84
N THR A 45 -1.53 11.03 -6.02
CA THR A 45 -1.84 12.46 -5.80
C THR A 45 -0.81 13.19 -4.93
N LEU A 46 0.04 12.46 -4.20
CA LEU A 46 1.04 13.06 -3.33
C LEU A 46 2.28 13.55 -4.12
N ASN A 47 2.95 14.57 -3.59
CA ASN A 47 4.25 14.99 -4.10
C ASN A 47 5.37 13.98 -3.75
N SER A 48 6.53 14.08 -4.40
CA SER A 48 7.63 13.10 -4.27
C SER A 48 8.10 12.86 -2.83
N SER A 49 8.15 13.91 -2.00
CA SER A 49 8.55 13.80 -0.59
C SER A 49 7.51 13.03 0.23
N LYS A 50 6.23 13.35 0.05
CA LYS A 50 5.12 12.65 0.71
C LYS A 50 4.97 11.22 0.21
N LYS A 51 5.16 10.96 -1.09
CA LYS A 51 5.21 9.60 -1.68
C LYS A 51 6.25 8.75 -0.99
N LYS A 52 7.50 9.23 -0.91
CA LYS A 52 8.58 8.51 -0.23
C LYS A 52 8.23 8.18 1.23
N LYS A 53 7.70 9.15 1.97
CA LYS A 53 7.29 8.93 3.37
C LYS A 53 6.16 7.91 3.51
N MET A 54 5.16 7.96 2.62
CA MET A 54 4.05 7.00 2.60
C MET A 54 4.56 5.59 2.28
N GLN A 55 5.40 5.44 1.25
CA GLN A 55 6.04 4.18 0.87
C GLN A 55 6.90 3.61 2.00
N ASP A 56 7.72 4.43 2.66
CA ASP A 56 8.56 3.99 3.77
C ASP A 56 7.71 3.47 4.95
N ASN A 57 6.58 4.14 5.26
CA ASN A 57 5.64 3.69 6.28
C ASN A 57 4.91 2.39 5.89
N MET A 58 4.44 2.29 4.65
CA MET A 58 3.74 1.09 4.16
C MET A 58 4.65 -0.14 4.15
N ASN A 59 5.95 0.02 3.86
CA ASN A 59 6.92 -1.08 3.85
C ASN A 59 7.30 -1.58 5.26
N LYS A 60 6.99 -0.83 6.32
CA LYS A 60 7.57 -1.07 7.65
C LYS A 60 6.96 -2.28 8.34
N ASP A 61 5.67 -2.21 8.64
CA ASP A 61 4.93 -3.21 9.40
C ASP A 61 3.42 -3.07 9.16
N THR A 62 2.66 -4.09 9.57
CA THR A 62 1.20 -4.14 9.46
C THR A 62 0.52 -2.90 10.06
N LYS A 63 0.98 -2.43 11.23
CA LYS A 63 0.35 -1.30 11.93
C LYS A 63 0.51 0.00 11.14
N SER A 64 1.70 0.23 10.60
CA SER A 64 2.01 1.40 9.79
C SER A 64 1.26 1.37 8.47
N PHE A 65 1.15 0.19 7.85
CA PHE A 65 0.36 -0.02 6.64
C PHE A 65 -1.13 0.27 6.86
N LEU A 66 -1.76 -0.28 7.91
CA LEU A 66 -3.19 -0.06 8.18
C LEU A 66 -3.54 1.40 8.44
N LYS A 67 -2.61 2.19 9.01
CA LYS A 67 -2.80 3.66 9.13
C LYS A 67 -2.83 4.35 7.77
N ILE A 68 -2.00 3.91 6.83
CA ILE A 68 -1.99 4.45 5.48
C ILE A 68 -3.25 4.02 4.71
N LEU A 69 -3.71 2.78 4.92
CA LEU A 69 -4.99 2.29 4.40
C LEU A 69 -6.13 3.20 4.87
N ASP A 70 -6.28 3.40 6.18
CA ASP A 70 -7.31 4.26 6.77
C ASP A 70 -7.25 5.70 6.24
N PHE A 71 -6.04 6.26 6.12
CA PHE A 71 -5.82 7.56 5.51
C PHE A 71 -6.28 7.60 4.05
N ALA A 72 -5.93 6.60 3.24
CA ALA A 72 -6.32 6.53 1.83
C ALA A 72 -7.84 6.46 1.65
N PHE A 73 -8.52 5.62 2.43
CA PHE A 73 -9.98 5.55 2.45
C PHE A 73 -10.65 6.86 2.89
N SER A 74 -10.07 7.54 3.89
CA SER A 74 -10.58 8.83 4.36
C SER A 74 -10.43 9.95 3.31
N ASN A 75 -9.40 9.88 2.46
CA ASN A 75 -9.16 10.86 1.39
C ASN A 75 -9.85 10.49 0.07
N ALA A 76 -10.41 9.28 -0.05
CA ALA A 76 -11.15 8.84 -1.23
C ALA A 76 -12.63 9.27 -1.22
N LYS A 77 -13.12 9.82 -0.09
CA LYS A 77 -14.43 10.46 0.05
C LYS A 77 -14.39 11.89 -0.46
#